data_AF-A0A8S2STJ2-F1
#
_entry.id   AF-A0A8S2STJ2-F1
#
_cell.length_a   1.000
_cell.length_b   1.000
_cell.length_c   1.000
_cell.angle_alpha   90.00
_cell.angle_beta   90.00
_cell.angle_gamma   90.00
#
_symmetry.space_group_name_H-M   'P 1'
#
loop_
_entity.id
_entity.type
_entity.pdbx_description
1 polymer ?
#
loop_
_entity_poly.entity_id
_entity_poly.type
_entity_poly.pdbx_seq_one_letter_code
_entity_poly.pdbx_strand_id
1 'polypeptide(L)'
;TPFFAAKSYEQAAQMTQQLQDLPTAAKYYDRAGQLYVEGGYRDSGAILYERCALQFQQMDRAITIDFYLKSARLAEQEDKAYQAADLYEKAAMQAIRMSNFPKTSELLEEVTEILTKIERFDRINRVILYRVLLKLFNEDSVAGRNIFNQACQNYPTFDNWEERDHIGSLLDAFDLDDKDLISQRCQKPFFMAIEPEFVRLMKRWIRPTTDTQSSNNAAQQRTTNSTAPSTSSGTKPIQLDDDDDLR
;
A
#
# COMPACT_ATOMS: atom_id res chain seq x y z
N THR A 1 16.62 20.58 33.72
CA THR A 1 17.17 20.82 32.37
C THR A 1 16.07 20.60 31.35
N PRO A 2 16.16 21.16 30.13
CA PRO A 2 15.19 20.91 29.05
C PRO A 2 14.93 19.42 28.82
N PHE A 3 15.98 18.59 28.94
CA PHE A 3 15.89 17.13 28.86
C PHE A 3 14.94 16.51 29.90
N PHE A 4 15.10 16.84 31.20
CA PHE A 4 14.22 16.29 32.24
C PHE A 4 12.78 16.80 32.09
N ALA A 5 12.61 18.06 31.67
CA ALA A 5 11.28 18.59 31.38
C ALA A 5 10.61 17.81 30.24
N ALA A 6 11.34 17.54 29.14
CA ALA A 6 10.84 16.72 28.03
C ALA A 6 10.42 15.32 28.52
N LYS A 7 11.22 14.67 29.37
CA LYS A 7 10.87 13.36 29.96
C LYS A 7 9.61 13.40 30.81
N SER A 8 9.40 14.45 31.60
CA SER A 8 8.16 14.62 32.36
C SER A 8 6.94 14.78 31.44
N TYR A 9 7.08 15.53 30.33
CA TYR A 9 6.02 15.64 29.32
C TYR A 9 5.74 14.32 28.60
N GLU A 10 6.76 13.50 28.29
CA GLU A 10 6.56 12.16 27.75
C GLU A 10 5.74 11.28 28.71
N GLN A 11 6.05 11.31 30.00
CA GLN A 11 5.30 10.55 31.01
C GLN A 11 3.86 11.04 31.12
N ALA A 12 3.65 12.36 31.15
CA ALA A 12 2.31 12.94 31.15
C ALA A 12 1.51 12.54 29.89
N ALA A 13 2.13 12.56 28.71
CA ALA A 13 1.52 12.14 27.45
C ALA A 13 1.08 10.67 27.50
N GLN A 14 1.92 9.78 28.03
CA GLN A 14 1.59 8.37 28.21
C GLN A 14 0.40 8.16 29.16
N MET A 15 0.34 8.92 30.27
CA MET A 15 -0.80 8.85 31.19
C MET A 15 -2.10 9.32 30.52
N THR A 16 -2.07 10.45 29.80
CA THR A 16 -3.27 10.92 29.06
C THR A 16 -3.70 9.96 27.96
N GLN A 17 -2.75 9.27 27.33
CA GLN A 17 -3.04 8.24 26.34
C GLN A 17 -3.73 7.02 26.98
N GLN A 18 -3.31 6.60 28.18
CA GLN A 18 -3.99 5.55 28.94
C GLN A 18 -5.43 5.95 29.33
N LEU A 19 -5.67 7.24 29.56
CA LEU A 19 -6.98 7.82 29.79
C LEU A 19 -7.80 8.05 28.51
N GLN A 20 -7.29 7.60 27.34
CA GLN A 20 -7.90 7.79 26.02
C GLN A 20 -8.05 9.26 25.57
N ASP A 21 -7.38 10.21 26.23
CA ASP A 21 -7.32 11.60 25.79
C ASP A 21 -6.17 11.81 24.79
N LEU A 22 -6.42 11.38 23.55
CA LEU A 22 -5.46 11.40 22.46
C LEU A 22 -5.03 12.81 22.02
N PRO A 23 -5.93 13.80 21.89
CA PRO A 23 -5.54 15.15 21.51
C PRO A 23 -4.59 15.79 22.54
N THR A 24 -4.83 15.58 23.83
CA THR A 24 -3.95 16.10 24.88
C THR A 24 -2.62 15.35 24.91
N ALA A 25 -2.63 14.03 24.73
CA ALA A 25 -1.40 13.24 24.62
C ALA A 25 -0.50 13.73 23.48
N ALA A 26 -1.08 14.01 22.30
CA ALA A 26 -0.33 14.54 21.16
C ALA A 26 0.30 15.91 21.47
N LYS A 27 -0.41 16.81 22.16
CA LYS A 27 0.14 18.11 22.59
C LYS A 27 1.32 17.96 23.55
N TYR A 28 1.24 17.03 24.50
CA TYR A 28 2.33 16.77 25.43
C TYR A 28 3.54 16.12 24.75
N TYR A 29 3.33 15.20 23.81
CA TYR A 29 4.43 14.67 23.00
C TYR A 29 5.08 15.75 22.13
N ASP A 30 4.29 16.63 21.52
CA ASP A 30 4.83 17.76 20.74
C ASP A 30 5.66 18.70 21.61
N ARG A 31 5.17 19.01 22.82
CA ARG A 31 5.92 19.84 23.76
C ARG A 31 7.22 19.17 24.20
N ALA A 32 7.21 17.86 24.45
CA ALA A 32 8.43 17.10 24.76
C ALA A 32 9.44 17.16 23.60
N GLY A 33 8.98 16.98 22.35
CA GLY A 33 9.84 17.06 21.17
C GLY A 33 10.46 18.45 20.99
N GLN A 34 9.69 19.52 21.18
CA GLN A 34 10.21 20.90 21.16
C GLN A 34 11.28 21.12 22.23
N LEU A 35 11.06 20.64 23.46
CA LEU A 35 12.04 20.77 24.55
C LEU A 35 13.33 19.99 24.27
N TYR A 36 13.27 18.86 23.57
CA TYR A 36 14.47 18.17 23.10
C TYR A 36 15.26 19.02 22.11
N VAL A 37 14.59 19.62 21.13
CA VAL A 37 15.22 20.50 20.13
C VAL A 37 15.82 21.75 20.80
N GLU A 38 15.06 22.42 21.67
CA GLU A 38 15.52 23.58 22.46
C GLU A 38 16.75 23.23 23.32
N GLY A 39 16.81 22.00 23.83
CA GLY A 39 17.95 21.49 24.61
C GLY A 39 19.15 21.03 23.78
N GLY A 40 19.08 21.09 22.44
CA GLY A 40 20.12 20.59 21.54
C GLY A 40 20.12 19.07 21.33
N TYR A 41 19.12 18.36 21.86
CA TYR A 41 18.96 16.90 21.73
C TYR A 41 18.07 16.54 20.53
N ARG A 42 18.37 17.06 19.35
CA ARG A 42 17.53 16.89 18.15
C ARG A 42 17.28 15.43 17.77
N ASP A 43 18.30 14.58 17.90
CA ASP A 43 18.16 13.14 17.67
C ASP A 43 17.14 12.47 18.60
N SER A 44 17.14 12.84 19.89
CA SER A 44 16.13 12.37 20.84
C SER A 44 14.72 12.87 20.48
N GLY A 45 14.62 14.09 19.97
CA GLY A 45 13.37 14.62 19.43
C GLY A 45 12.86 13.84 18.21
N ALA A 46 13.75 13.53 17.25
CA ALA A 46 13.40 12.75 16.05
C ALA A 46 12.90 11.35 16.42
N ILE A 47 13.61 10.65 17.31
CA ILE A 47 13.23 9.32 17.82
C ILE A 47 11.89 9.38 18.56
N LEU A 48 11.67 10.42 19.36
CA LEU A 48 10.39 10.62 20.05
C LEU A 48 9.25 10.73 19.03
N TYR A 49 9.36 11.62 18.05
CA TYR A 49 8.32 11.82 17.05
C TYR A 49 8.04 10.56 16.22
N GLU A 50 9.09 9.83 15.79
CA GLU A 50 8.91 8.57 15.05
C GLU A 50 8.16 7.53 15.89
N ARG A 51 8.53 7.38 17.16
CA ARG A 51 7.84 6.48 18.09
C ARG A 51 6.38 6.88 18.30
N CYS A 52 6.13 8.19 18.48
CA CYS A 52 4.76 8.70 18.62
C CYS A 52 3.94 8.46 17.36
N ALA A 53 4.50 8.70 16.16
CA ALA A 53 3.81 8.49 14.89
C ALA A 53 3.26 7.05 14.77
N LEU A 54 4.06 6.04 15.16
CA LEU A 54 3.64 4.63 15.20
C LEU A 54 2.49 4.37 16.18
N GLN A 55 2.51 5.00 17.36
CA GLN A 55 1.45 4.85 18.36
C GLN A 55 0.11 5.45 17.89
N PHE A 56 0.15 6.58 17.20
CA PHE A 56 -1.05 7.25 16.69
C PHE A 56 -1.53 6.68 15.35
N GLN A 57 -0.76 5.81 14.68
CA GLN A 57 -1.04 5.36 13.32
C GLN A 57 -2.44 4.73 13.13
N GLN A 58 -2.94 4.03 14.15
CA GLN A 58 -4.27 3.42 14.13
C GLN A 58 -5.37 4.34 14.69
N MET A 59 -4.99 5.42 15.38
CA MET A 59 -5.89 6.29 16.13
C MET A 59 -6.21 7.57 15.35
N ASP A 60 -5.18 8.29 14.90
CA ASP A 60 -5.30 9.54 14.17
C ASP A 60 -4.18 9.67 13.13
N ARG A 61 -4.57 9.56 11.86
CA ARG A 61 -3.63 9.61 10.73
C ARG A 61 -3.06 11.01 10.49
N ALA A 62 -3.81 12.07 10.80
CA ALA A 62 -3.33 13.43 10.62
C ALA A 62 -2.18 13.73 11.59
N ILE A 63 -2.34 13.31 12.85
CA ILE A 63 -1.28 13.41 13.87
C ILE A 63 -0.07 12.55 13.48
N THR A 64 -0.28 11.33 12.98
CA THR A 64 0.81 10.48 12.52
C THR A 64 1.61 11.10 11.39
N ILE A 65 0.94 11.72 10.40
CA ILE A 65 1.64 12.43 9.31
C ILE A 65 2.46 13.58 9.89
N ASP A 66 1.87 14.43 10.74
CA ASP A 66 2.57 15.56 11.35
C ASP A 66 3.83 15.12 12.13
N PHE A 67 3.73 14.07 12.94
CA PHE A 67 4.88 13.54 13.68
C PHE A 67 5.94 12.91 12.78
N TYR A 68 5.59 12.19 11.72
CA TYR A 68 6.59 11.71 10.76
C TYR A 68 7.30 12.88 10.06
N LEU A 69 6.59 13.93 9.66
CA LEU A 69 7.21 15.10 9.03
C LEU A 69 8.11 15.87 10.00
N LYS A 70 7.72 16.02 11.27
CA LYS A 70 8.58 16.63 12.30
C LYS A 70 9.84 15.80 12.52
N SER A 71 9.71 14.48 12.59
CA SER A 71 10.87 13.58 12.70
C SER A 71 11.78 13.68 11.47
N ALA A 72 11.21 13.68 10.26
CA ALA A 72 11.97 13.77 9.00
C ALA A 72 12.79 15.07 8.93
N ARG A 73 12.18 16.21 9.24
CA ARG A 73 12.86 17.52 9.28
C ARG A 73 14.01 17.57 10.28
N LEU A 74 13.83 16.95 11.46
CA LEU A 74 14.91 16.85 12.44
C LEU A 74 16.03 15.93 11.95
N ALA A 75 15.71 14.83 11.26
CA ALA A 75 16.69 13.95 10.66
C ALA A 75 17.50 14.67 9.55
N GLU A 76 16.85 15.50 8.72
CA GLU A 76 17.54 16.33 7.71
C GLU A 76 18.50 17.34 8.34
N GLN A 77 18.10 18.00 9.43
CA GLN A 77 18.95 18.96 10.16
C GLN A 77 20.20 18.33 10.78
N GLU A 78 20.17 17.02 11.01
CA GLU A 78 21.28 16.23 11.53
C GLU A 78 22.01 15.45 10.42
N ASP A 79 21.81 15.83 9.15
CA ASP A 79 22.41 15.23 7.95
C ASP A 79 22.09 13.73 7.76
N LYS A 80 21.00 13.24 8.38
CA LYS A 80 20.52 11.85 8.28
C LYS A 80 19.54 11.67 7.12
N ALA A 81 19.98 12.01 5.90
CA ALA A 81 19.14 11.99 4.69
C ALA A 81 18.44 10.63 4.44
N TYR A 82 19.11 9.51 4.76
CA TYR A 82 18.52 8.17 4.69
C TYR A 82 17.27 8.02 5.56
N GLN A 83 17.38 8.44 6.82
CA GLN A 83 16.27 8.36 7.77
C GLN A 83 15.17 9.36 7.41
N ALA A 84 15.53 10.54 6.91
CA ALA A 84 14.56 11.52 6.44
C ALA A 84 13.69 10.96 5.28
N ALA A 85 14.32 10.36 4.26
CA ALA A 85 13.60 9.75 3.14
C ALA A 85 12.62 8.67 3.60
N ASP A 86 13.02 7.80 4.54
CA ASP A 86 12.15 6.77 5.13
C ASP A 86 10.93 7.37 5.84
N LEU A 87 11.14 8.45 6.59
CA LEU A 87 10.09 9.11 7.36
C LEU A 87 9.10 9.84 6.43
N TYR A 88 9.58 10.51 5.38
CA TYR A 88 8.73 11.10 4.35
C TYR A 88 7.93 10.04 3.58
N GLU A 89 8.53 8.90 3.25
CA GLU A 89 7.83 7.78 2.60
C GLU A 89 6.72 7.21 3.50
N LYS A 90 7.00 6.98 4.79
CA LYS A 90 5.99 6.58 5.79
C LYS A 90 4.85 7.59 5.92
N ALA A 91 5.16 8.89 5.89
CA ALA A 91 4.15 9.94 5.89
C ALA A 91 3.29 9.91 4.61
N ALA A 92 3.92 9.72 3.44
CA ALA A 92 3.24 9.59 2.16
C ALA A 92 2.26 8.41 2.17
N MET A 93 2.65 7.26 2.72
CA MET A 93 1.77 6.10 2.86
C MET A 93 0.53 6.41 3.71
N GLN A 94 0.68 7.15 4.82
CA GLN A 94 -0.49 7.56 5.61
C GLN A 94 -1.38 8.56 4.87
N ALA A 95 -0.80 9.50 4.13
CA ALA A 95 -1.54 10.47 3.32
C ALA A 95 -2.37 9.78 2.21
N ILE A 96 -1.83 8.74 1.57
CA ILE A 96 -2.57 7.93 0.58
C ILE A 96 -3.79 7.28 1.21
N ARG A 97 -3.66 6.72 2.42
CA ARG A 97 -4.79 6.08 3.10
C ARG A 97 -5.91 7.08 3.42
N MET A 98 -5.59 8.37 3.56
CA MET A 98 -6.58 9.45 3.71
C MET A 98 -7.12 9.97 2.36
N SER A 99 -6.73 9.36 1.24
CA SER A 99 -7.05 9.81 -0.12
C SER A 99 -6.57 11.23 -0.43
N ASN A 100 -5.54 11.72 0.28
CA ASN A 100 -4.93 13.01 0.02
C ASN A 100 -3.82 12.88 -1.04
N PHE A 101 -4.23 12.65 -2.29
CA PHE A 101 -3.32 12.46 -3.42
C PHE A 101 -2.38 13.66 -3.67
N PRO A 102 -2.82 14.93 -3.54
CA PRO A 102 -1.93 16.08 -3.69
C PRO A 102 -0.77 16.05 -2.68
N LYS A 103 -1.07 15.81 -1.39
CA LYS A 103 -0.03 15.77 -0.36
C LYS A 103 0.91 14.58 -0.55
N THR A 104 0.38 13.43 -0.94
CA THR A 104 1.22 12.27 -1.29
C THR A 104 2.19 12.59 -2.43
N SER A 105 1.72 13.28 -3.47
CA SER A 105 2.56 13.62 -4.62
C SER A 105 3.74 14.51 -4.21
N GLU A 106 3.50 15.50 -3.37
CA GLU A 106 4.53 16.38 -2.79
C GLU A 106 5.56 15.57 -1.98
N LEU A 107 5.08 14.70 -1.08
CA LEU A 107 5.97 13.89 -0.23
C LEU A 107 6.82 12.89 -1.03
N LEU A 108 6.25 12.23 -2.03
CA LEU A 108 7.02 11.29 -2.88
C LEU A 108 8.02 12.02 -3.78
N GLU A 109 7.75 13.28 -4.14
CA GLU A 109 8.69 14.13 -4.85
C GLU A 109 9.87 14.52 -3.95
N GLU A 110 9.60 14.97 -2.71
CA GLU A 110 10.64 15.20 -1.70
C GLU A 110 11.52 13.95 -1.48
N VAL A 111 10.91 12.77 -1.34
CA VAL A 111 11.66 11.50 -1.23
C VAL A 111 12.53 11.27 -2.47
N THR A 112 12.01 11.50 -3.68
CA THR A 112 12.77 11.32 -4.92
C THR A 112 13.98 12.26 -4.96
N GLU A 113 13.81 13.52 -4.56
CA GLU A 113 14.89 14.51 -4.49
C GLU A 113 15.97 14.11 -3.49
N ILE A 114 15.58 13.71 -2.27
CA ILE A 114 16.52 13.26 -1.23
C ILE A 114 17.29 12.04 -1.71
N LEU A 115 16.60 11.02 -2.23
CA LEU A 115 17.23 9.79 -2.73
C LEU A 115 18.18 10.07 -3.92
N THR A 116 17.83 11.04 -4.77
CA THR A 116 18.70 11.46 -5.89
C THR A 116 19.97 12.12 -5.38
N LYS A 117 19.88 12.99 -4.36
CA LYS A 117 21.05 13.64 -3.74
C LYS A 117 22.02 12.66 -3.09
N ILE A 118 21.51 11.56 -2.54
CA ILE A 118 22.34 10.50 -1.91
C ILE A 118 22.67 9.35 -2.87
N GLU A 119 22.32 9.46 -4.15
CA GLU A 119 22.59 8.46 -5.21
C GLU A 119 22.05 7.04 -4.91
N ARG A 120 20.91 6.95 -4.22
CA ARG A 120 20.26 5.67 -3.86
C ARG A 120 19.26 5.22 -4.90
N PHE A 121 19.80 4.81 -6.03
CA PHE A 121 19.02 4.45 -7.21
C PHE A 121 18.18 3.17 -7.08
N ASP A 122 18.55 2.27 -6.18
CA ASP A 122 17.79 1.03 -5.88
C ASP A 122 16.37 1.32 -5.38
N ARG A 123 16.21 2.38 -4.57
CA ARG A 123 14.92 2.76 -3.99
C ARG A 123 14.14 3.73 -4.87
N ILE A 124 14.84 4.55 -5.65
CA ILE A 124 14.22 5.53 -6.56
C ILE A 124 13.22 4.85 -7.49
N ASN A 125 13.53 3.66 -8.01
CA ASN A 125 12.65 2.93 -8.93
C ASN A 125 11.26 2.66 -8.34
N ARG A 126 11.19 2.28 -7.06
CA ARG A 126 9.91 2.04 -6.36
C ARG A 126 9.14 3.34 -6.12
N VAL A 127 9.84 4.41 -5.74
CA VAL A 127 9.21 5.73 -5.54
C VAL A 127 8.62 6.26 -6.85
N ILE A 128 9.33 6.09 -7.97
CA ILE A 128 8.82 6.44 -9.31
C ILE A 128 7.56 5.64 -9.65
N LEU A 129 7.56 4.32 -9.41
CA LEU A 129 6.36 3.49 -9.57
C LEU A 129 5.18 4.08 -8.77
N TYR A 130 5.38 4.43 -7.50
CA TYR A 130 4.35 5.03 -6.65
C TYR A 130 3.82 6.35 -7.21
N ARG A 131 4.70 7.20 -7.75
CA ARG A 131 4.31 8.46 -8.40
C ARG A 131 3.48 8.23 -9.66
N VAL A 132 3.86 7.25 -10.49
CA VAL A 132 3.09 6.88 -11.71
C VAL A 132 1.70 6.37 -11.32
N LEU A 133 1.64 5.41 -10.38
CA LEU A 133 0.37 4.85 -9.91
C LEU A 133 -0.53 5.95 -9.32
N LEU A 134 0.03 6.88 -8.55
CA LEU A 134 -0.71 7.99 -7.96
C LEU A 134 -1.39 8.87 -9.02
N LYS A 135 -0.70 9.17 -10.12
CA LYS A 135 -1.29 9.95 -11.23
C LYS A 135 -2.39 9.18 -11.95
N LEU A 136 -2.20 7.87 -12.14
CA LEU A 136 -3.24 7.00 -12.69
C LEU A 136 -4.49 6.95 -11.78
N PHE A 137 -4.32 6.90 -10.44
CA PHE A 137 -5.45 6.98 -9.51
C PHE A 137 -6.17 8.33 -9.51
N ASN A 138 -5.48 9.39 -9.90
CA ASN A 138 -6.04 10.72 -10.08
C ASN A 138 -6.59 10.95 -11.50
N GLU A 139 -6.80 9.89 -12.28
CA GLU A 139 -7.34 9.92 -13.65
C GLU A 139 -6.49 10.76 -14.62
N ASP A 140 -5.20 10.94 -14.33
CA ASP A 140 -4.24 11.70 -15.12
C ASP A 140 -3.17 10.77 -15.71
N SER A 141 -3.57 9.99 -16.72
CA SER A 141 -2.68 9.03 -17.39
C SER A 141 -1.54 9.72 -18.13
N VAL A 142 -1.78 10.92 -18.68
CA VAL A 142 -0.77 11.71 -19.39
C VAL A 142 0.35 12.14 -18.45
N ALA A 143 0.03 12.65 -17.25
CA ALA A 143 1.06 12.96 -16.26
C ALA A 143 1.79 11.70 -15.78
N GLY A 144 1.08 10.58 -15.59
CA GLY A 144 1.71 9.29 -15.26
C GLY A 144 2.72 8.84 -16.30
N ARG A 145 2.36 8.91 -17.59
CA ARG A 145 3.25 8.60 -18.72
C ARG A 145 4.44 9.54 -18.79
N ASN A 146 4.24 10.84 -18.54
CA ASN A 146 5.32 11.83 -18.53
C ASN A 146 6.34 11.52 -17.43
N ILE A 147 5.89 11.18 -16.22
CA ILE A 147 6.78 10.78 -15.11
C ILE A 147 7.58 9.53 -15.50
N PHE A 148 6.93 8.52 -16.09
CA PHE A 148 7.59 7.31 -16.56
C PHE A 148 8.68 7.60 -17.61
N ASN A 149 8.37 8.42 -18.61
CA ASN A 149 9.31 8.77 -19.67
C ASN A 149 10.49 9.60 -19.15
N GLN A 150 10.22 10.58 -18.28
CA GLN A 150 11.28 11.36 -17.62
C GLN A 150 12.16 10.47 -16.75
N ALA A 151 11.58 9.51 -16.05
CA ALA A 151 12.32 8.56 -15.24
C ALA A 151 13.27 7.69 -16.08
N CYS A 152 12.82 7.17 -17.24
CA CYS A 152 13.68 6.42 -18.16
C CYS A 152 14.89 7.25 -18.66
N GLN A 153 14.73 8.56 -18.84
CA GLN A 153 15.81 9.44 -19.30
C GLN A 153 16.76 9.84 -18.17
N ASN A 154 16.22 10.13 -16.99
CA ASN A 154 16.98 10.69 -15.88
C ASN A 154 17.66 9.63 -15.01
N TYR A 155 17.11 8.42 -14.95
CA TYR A 155 17.59 7.35 -14.06
C TYR A 155 17.91 6.09 -14.87
N PRO A 156 19.20 5.82 -15.18
CA PRO A 156 19.61 4.62 -15.89
C PRO A 156 19.22 3.31 -15.18
N THR A 157 19.13 3.35 -13.86
CA THR A 157 18.66 2.21 -13.05
C THR A 157 17.19 1.91 -13.23
N PHE A 158 16.37 2.90 -13.58
CA PHE A 158 14.95 2.73 -13.87
C PHE A 158 14.75 2.17 -15.28
N ASP A 159 15.53 2.64 -16.25
CA ASP A 159 15.45 2.15 -17.63
C ASP A 159 15.86 0.68 -17.75
N ASN A 160 16.89 0.27 -16.99
CA ASN A 160 17.34 -1.13 -16.93
C ASN A 160 16.57 -1.99 -15.91
N TRP A 161 15.50 -1.48 -15.32
CA TRP A 161 14.74 -2.21 -14.31
C TRP A 161 13.85 -3.28 -14.96
N GLU A 162 13.94 -4.53 -14.52
CA GLU A 162 13.18 -5.66 -15.11
C GLU A 162 11.66 -5.42 -15.07
N GLU A 163 11.19 -4.69 -14.07
CA GLU A 163 9.77 -4.40 -13.88
C GLU A 163 9.28 -3.14 -14.59
N ARG A 164 10.17 -2.42 -15.29
CA ARG A 164 9.82 -1.28 -16.12
C ARG A 164 8.76 -1.63 -17.17
N ASP A 165 8.92 -2.78 -17.84
CA ASP A 165 7.99 -3.23 -18.89
C ASP A 165 6.58 -3.47 -18.36
N HIS A 166 6.48 -3.90 -17.09
CA HIS A 166 5.19 -4.07 -16.42
C HIS A 166 4.45 -2.74 -16.25
N ILE A 167 5.20 -1.68 -15.93
CA ILE A 167 4.67 -0.32 -15.77
C ILE A 167 4.28 0.26 -17.12
N GLY A 168 5.13 0.11 -18.13
CA GLY A 168 4.85 0.54 -19.50
C GLY A 168 3.58 -0.12 -20.06
N SER A 169 3.47 -1.44 -19.92
CA SER A 169 2.28 -2.17 -20.40
C SER A 169 1.00 -1.81 -19.63
N LEU A 170 1.11 -1.45 -18.35
CA LEU A 170 -0.05 -0.94 -17.59
C LEU A 170 -0.49 0.42 -18.14
N LEU A 171 0.45 1.34 -18.38
CA LEU A 171 0.17 2.64 -18.95
C LEU A 171 -0.45 2.53 -20.36
N ASP A 172 0.03 1.60 -21.19
CA ASP A 172 -0.54 1.36 -22.53
C ASP A 172 -2.01 0.90 -22.43
N ALA A 173 -2.33 0.09 -21.42
CA ALA A 173 -3.71 -0.32 -21.17
C ALA A 173 -4.62 0.86 -20.74
N PHE A 174 -4.08 1.80 -19.97
CA PHE A 174 -4.77 3.05 -19.62
C PHE A 174 -4.98 3.96 -20.83
N ASP A 175 -4.00 4.05 -21.73
CA ASP A 175 -4.13 4.86 -22.95
C ASP A 175 -5.17 4.28 -23.94
N LEU A 176 -5.36 2.97 -23.93
CA LEU A 176 -6.39 2.28 -24.71
C LEU A 176 -7.80 2.31 -24.06
N ASP A 177 -7.90 2.79 -22.81
CA ASP A 177 -9.10 2.72 -21.96
C ASP A 177 -9.70 1.30 -21.86
N ASP A 178 -8.85 0.27 -21.99
CA ASP A 178 -9.25 -1.14 -21.91
C ASP A 178 -9.24 -1.61 -20.46
N LYS A 179 -10.42 -1.58 -19.83
CA LYS A 179 -10.61 -1.99 -18.45
C LYS A 179 -10.31 -3.48 -18.18
N ASP A 180 -10.40 -4.36 -19.17
CA ASP A 180 -10.06 -5.79 -18.99
C ASP A 180 -8.55 -5.94 -18.93
N LEU A 181 -7.87 -5.26 -19.85
CA LEU A 181 -6.42 -5.24 -19.89
C LEU A 181 -5.84 -4.60 -18.64
N ILE A 182 -6.39 -3.47 -18.17
CA ILE A 182 -5.98 -2.83 -16.90
C ILE A 182 -6.11 -3.81 -15.73
N SER A 183 -7.27 -4.47 -15.59
CA SER A 183 -7.50 -5.46 -14.53
C SER A 183 -6.48 -6.60 -14.59
N GLN A 184 -6.23 -7.16 -15.78
CA GLN A 184 -5.25 -8.23 -15.98
C GLN A 184 -3.83 -7.79 -15.62
N ARG A 185 -3.43 -6.57 -16.01
CA ARG A 185 -2.09 -6.03 -15.73
C ARG A 185 -1.89 -5.74 -14.24
N CYS A 186 -2.91 -5.22 -13.56
CA CYS A 186 -2.86 -4.98 -12.12
C CYS A 186 -2.63 -6.25 -11.30
N GLN A 187 -3.14 -7.40 -11.75
CA GLN A 187 -3.04 -8.68 -11.03
C GLN A 187 -1.64 -9.32 -11.07
N LYS A 188 -0.68 -8.77 -11.82
CA LYS A 188 0.67 -9.34 -11.87
C LYS A 188 1.31 -9.34 -10.47
N PRO A 189 2.07 -10.41 -10.10
CA PRO A 189 2.67 -10.53 -8.76
C PRO A 189 3.48 -9.31 -8.32
N PHE A 190 4.18 -8.68 -9.27
CA PHE A 190 4.92 -7.44 -9.05
C PHE A 190 4.06 -6.34 -8.41
N PHE A 191 2.89 -6.03 -8.98
CA PHE A 191 2.00 -4.99 -8.45
C PHE A 191 1.28 -5.41 -7.17
N MET A 192 1.19 -6.71 -6.89
CA MET A 192 0.60 -7.22 -5.65
C MET A 192 1.60 -7.28 -4.50
N ALA A 193 2.91 -7.21 -4.78
CA ALA A 193 3.98 -7.23 -3.80
C ALA A 193 4.50 -5.85 -3.38
N ILE A 194 3.85 -4.77 -3.82
CA ILE A 194 4.17 -3.39 -3.43
C ILE A 194 3.56 -3.03 -2.06
N GLU A 195 3.71 -1.76 -1.65
CA GLU A 195 3.14 -1.28 -0.40
C GLU A 195 1.62 -1.54 -0.29
N PRO A 196 1.13 -2.05 0.86
CA PRO A 196 -0.27 -2.41 1.05
C PRO A 196 -1.25 -1.29 0.73
N GLU A 197 -0.85 -0.03 0.90
CA GLU A 197 -1.59 1.18 0.55
C GLU A 197 -1.91 1.22 -0.94
N PHE A 198 -0.90 1.01 -1.78
CA PHE A 198 -1.06 0.96 -3.22
C PHE A 198 -1.79 -0.30 -3.64
N VAL A 199 -1.51 -1.46 -3.05
CA VAL A 199 -2.25 -2.70 -3.35
C VAL A 199 -3.75 -2.52 -3.10
N ARG A 200 -4.15 -1.85 -2.01
CA ARG A 200 -5.56 -1.54 -1.75
C ARG A 200 -6.18 -0.66 -2.83
N LEU A 201 -5.46 0.34 -3.32
CA LEU A 201 -5.92 1.18 -4.42
C LEU A 201 -5.99 0.40 -5.74
N MET A 202 -4.98 -0.40 -6.06
CA MET A 202 -4.92 -1.23 -7.26
C MET A 202 -6.10 -2.21 -7.34
N LYS A 203 -6.52 -2.77 -6.20
CA LYS A 203 -7.71 -3.63 -6.12
C LYS A 203 -9.00 -2.93 -6.57
N ARG A 204 -9.07 -1.59 -6.60
CA ARG A 204 -10.21 -0.85 -7.15
C ARG A 204 -10.32 -0.98 -8.67
N TRP A 205 -9.21 -1.22 -9.36
CA TRP A 205 -9.17 -1.44 -10.80
C TRP A 205 -9.35 -2.91 -11.19
N ILE A 206 -9.13 -3.83 -10.23
CA ILE A 206 -9.36 -5.25 -10.44
C ILE A 206 -10.87 -5.50 -10.42
N ARG A 207 -11.41 -5.93 -11.55
CA ARG A 207 -12.80 -6.41 -11.58
C ARG A 207 -12.90 -7.67 -10.72
N PRO A 208 -13.90 -7.79 -9.83
CA PRO A 208 -14.22 -9.08 -9.25
C PRO A 208 -14.55 -10.00 -10.42
N THR A 209 -13.79 -11.08 -10.56
CA THR A 209 -14.07 -12.13 -11.52
C THR A 209 -15.47 -12.64 -11.20
N THR A 210 -16.47 -12.19 -11.97
CA THR A 210 -17.76 -12.87 -11.98
C THR A 210 -17.46 -14.29 -12.43
N ASP A 211 -17.78 -15.26 -11.58
CA ASP A 211 -17.75 -16.69 -11.85
C ASP A 211 -18.39 -16.99 -13.21
N THR A 212 -17.57 -16.95 -14.26
CA THR A 212 -17.98 -17.32 -15.60
C THR A 212 -17.43 -18.70 -15.84
N GLN A 213 -17.89 -19.68 -15.05
CA GLN A 213 -17.87 -21.12 -15.34
C GLN A 213 -18.62 -21.92 -14.27
N SER A 214 -19.96 -21.82 -14.25
CA SER A 214 -20.87 -22.89 -13.77
C SER A 214 -22.25 -22.80 -14.42
N SER A 215 -22.31 -22.40 -15.69
CA SER A 215 -23.53 -22.46 -16.51
C SER A 215 -23.17 -22.57 -17.98
N ASN A 216 -22.61 -23.71 -18.39
CA ASN A 216 -22.55 -24.07 -19.82
C ASN A 216 -22.41 -25.59 -20.10
N ASN A 217 -22.90 -26.45 -19.20
CA ASN A 217 -22.96 -27.91 -19.45
C ASN A 217 -24.33 -28.55 -19.13
N ALA A 218 -25.44 -27.81 -19.22
CA ALA A 218 -26.78 -28.35 -19.00
C ALA A 218 -27.74 -28.21 -20.20
N ALA A 219 -27.25 -27.77 -21.36
CA ALA A 219 -28.09 -27.53 -22.53
C ALA A 219 -27.56 -28.21 -23.81
N GLN A 220 -27.03 -29.43 -23.71
CA GLN A 220 -26.74 -30.25 -24.89
C GLN A 220 -27.05 -31.73 -24.66
N GLN A 221 -28.27 -32.06 -24.21
CA GLN A 221 -28.80 -33.42 -24.29
C GLN A 221 -30.33 -33.43 -24.32
N ARG A 222 -30.92 -32.79 -25.34
CA ARG A 222 -32.30 -33.07 -25.78
C ARG A 222 -32.41 -32.92 -27.29
N THR A 223 -32.03 -33.99 -28.00
CA THR A 223 -32.49 -34.48 -29.31
C THR A 223 -31.51 -35.62 -29.61
N THR A 224 -31.86 -36.91 -29.67
CA THR A 224 -32.83 -37.51 -30.59
C THR A 224 -33.34 -38.85 -30.05
N ASN A 225 -34.62 -39.09 -30.32
CA ASN A 225 -35.38 -40.30 -30.01
C ASN A 225 -34.96 -41.54 -30.82
N SER A 226 -35.24 -42.69 -30.21
CA SER A 226 -35.66 -43.97 -30.80
C SER A 226 -34.60 -44.86 -31.43
N THR A 227 -34.42 -46.07 -30.89
CA THR A 227 -34.96 -47.33 -31.46
C THR A 227 -34.77 -48.48 -30.44
N ALA A 228 -35.86 -49.08 -29.98
CA ALA A 228 -35.90 -50.41 -29.33
C ALA A 228 -35.91 -51.49 -30.44
N PRO A 229 -35.59 -52.80 -30.23
CA PRO A 229 -36.16 -53.61 -29.15
C PRO A 229 -35.32 -54.79 -28.57
N SER A 230 -35.91 -55.36 -27.51
CA SER A 230 -36.02 -56.78 -27.15
C SER A 230 -34.89 -57.56 -26.46
N THR A 231 -35.26 -57.98 -25.23
CA THR A 231 -35.30 -59.36 -24.66
C THR A 231 -34.16 -59.90 -23.77
N SER A 232 -34.60 -60.25 -22.55
CA SER A 232 -34.19 -61.35 -21.64
C SER A 232 -32.80 -61.21 -20.98
N SER A 233 -32.57 -61.48 -19.70
CA SER A 233 -33.26 -62.29 -18.67
C SER A 233 -32.55 -62.08 -17.33
N GLY A 234 -33.27 -62.27 -16.22
CA GLY A 234 -32.72 -62.93 -15.02
C GLY A 234 -32.56 -62.06 -13.76
N THR A 235 -33.54 -62.06 -12.85
CA THR A 235 -33.59 -62.83 -11.57
C THR A 235 -32.97 -62.09 -10.37
N LYS A 236 -33.84 -61.71 -9.41
CA LYS A 236 -33.54 -61.31 -8.00
C LYS A 236 -33.17 -62.56 -7.17
N PRO A 237 -32.39 -62.49 -6.07
CA PRO A 237 -32.91 -62.14 -4.72
C PRO A 237 -31.91 -61.34 -3.83
N ILE A 238 -32.35 -60.39 -2.98
CA ILE A 238 -32.62 -60.44 -1.51
C ILE A 238 -31.46 -60.92 -0.61
N GLN A 239 -30.90 -60.00 0.21
CA GLN A 239 -30.37 -60.16 1.59
C GLN A 239 -30.03 -58.73 2.11
N LEU A 240 -30.68 -58.12 3.13
CA LEU A 240 -30.72 -58.34 4.60
C LEU A 240 -29.33 -58.29 5.25
N ASP A 241 -29.04 -57.13 5.85
CA ASP A 241 -28.59 -56.90 7.25
C ASP A 241 -27.06 -56.61 7.23
N ASP A 242 -26.44 -55.73 8.01
CA ASP A 242 -26.59 -55.41 9.43
C ASP A 242 -26.17 -53.96 9.74
N ASP A 243 -26.69 -53.49 10.87
CA ASP A 243 -26.26 -52.35 11.68
C ASP A 243 -24.74 -52.32 11.97
N ASP A 244 -24.16 -51.12 12.05
CA ASP A 244 -23.45 -50.71 13.28
C ASP A 244 -23.06 -49.22 13.22
N ASP A 245 -23.81 -48.43 13.98
CA ASP A 245 -23.44 -47.10 14.45
C ASP A 245 -22.35 -47.25 15.53
N LEU A 246 -21.11 -46.82 15.24
CA LEU A 246 -20.14 -46.52 16.29
C LEU A 246 -19.48 -45.15 16.04
N ARG A 247 -19.70 -44.33 17.06
CA ARG A 247 -19.08 -43.05 17.44
C ARG A 247 -17.62 -42.85 17.02
#